data_AF-A0A0L8BT15-F1
#
_entry.id   AF-A0A0L8BT15-F1
#
_cell.length_a   1.000
_cell.length_b   1.000
_cell.length_c   1.000
_cell.angle_alpha   90.00
_cell.angle_beta   90.00
_cell.angle_gamma   90.00
#
_symmetry.space_group_name_H-M   'P 1'
#
loop_
_entity.id
_entity.type
_entity.pdbx_description
1 polymer ?
#
loop_
_entity_poly.entity_id
_entity_poly.type
_entity_poly.pdbx_seq_one_letter_code
_entity_poly.pdbx_strand_id
1 'polypeptide(L)'
;MVVEEYLLSRQTEEWVMDFEKVGRSRMMMRLPRHRKQISDANFLAINDLLEAYGLAAVKRDELREQLMPDPRNMEEYEDLCQKLEDDIIKMLASVSPRMVR
;
A
#
# COMPACT_ATOMS: atom_id res chain seq x y z
N MET A 1 17.81 4.30 26.15
CA MET A 1 18.40 5.23 25.18
C MET A 1 18.35 4.71 23.74
N VAL A 2 18.63 3.43 23.44
CA VAL A 2 18.61 2.91 22.04
C VAL A 2 17.20 2.84 21.42
N VAL A 3 16.17 2.52 22.21
CA VAL A 3 14.78 2.36 21.70
C VAL A 3 14.19 3.69 21.22
N GLU A 4 14.52 4.78 21.91
CA GLU A 4 14.00 6.12 21.63
C GLU A 4 14.63 6.71 20.37
N GLU A 5 15.92 6.45 20.14
CA GLU A 5 16.64 6.79 18.91
C GLU A 5 16.11 5.99 17.70
N TYR A 6 15.80 4.70 17.90
CA TYR A 6 15.22 3.84 16.85
C TYR A 6 13.80 4.26 16.45
N LEU A 7 12.97 4.65 17.43
CA LEU A 7 11.62 5.18 17.17
C LEU A 7 11.68 6.54 16.46
N LEU A 8 12.63 7.39 16.83
CA LEU A 8 12.83 8.70 16.18
C LEU A 8 13.34 8.54 14.74
N SER A 9 14.27 7.61 14.49
CA SER A 9 14.73 7.27 13.14
C SER A 9 13.60 6.70 12.27
N ARG A 10 12.81 5.75 12.79
CA ARG A 10 11.64 5.20 12.06
C ARG A 10 10.60 6.27 11.77
N GLN A 11 10.36 7.18 12.71
CA GLN A 11 9.44 8.29 12.50
C GLN A 11 9.96 9.22 11.40
N THR A 12 11.26 9.53 11.36
CA THR A 12 11.84 10.33 10.27
C THR A 12 11.82 9.64 8.90
N GLU A 13 11.93 8.31 8.84
CA GLU A 13 11.78 7.54 7.60
C GLU A 13 10.33 7.53 7.10
N GLU A 14 9.36 7.47 8.02
CA GLU A 14 7.92 7.57 7.72
C GLU A 14 7.55 8.94 7.10
N TRP A 15 8.20 10.02 7.50
CA TRP A 15 7.98 11.37 6.95
C TRP A 15 8.61 11.61 5.58
N VAL A 16 9.57 10.79 5.14
CA VAL A 16 10.24 10.90 3.83
C VAL A 16 9.69 9.90 2.81
N MET A 17 9.00 8.85 3.28
CA MET A 17 8.54 7.77 2.42
C MET A 17 7.35 8.20 1.55
N ASP A 18 7.50 8.01 0.24
CA ASP A 18 6.43 8.19 -0.73
C ASP A 18 5.58 6.90 -0.80
N PHE A 19 4.54 6.85 0.03
CA PHE A 19 3.67 5.67 0.14
C PHE A 19 2.94 5.35 -1.16
N GLU A 20 2.64 6.36 -1.99
CA GLU A 20 2.04 6.15 -3.31
C GLU A 20 2.98 5.34 -4.20
N LYS A 21 4.26 5.72 -4.28
CA LYS A 21 5.27 4.94 -5.02
C LYS A 21 5.49 3.54 -4.45
N VAL A 22 5.47 3.39 -3.12
CA VAL A 22 5.58 2.08 -2.46
C VAL A 22 4.40 1.19 -2.86
N GLY A 23 3.18 1.71 -2.71
CA GLY A 23 1.97 0.97 -3.03
C GLY A 23 1.88 0.63 -4.51
N ARG A 24 2.25 1.57 -5.40
CA ARG A 24 2.33 1.34 -6.85
C ARG A 24 3.29 0.22 -7.20
N SER A 25 4.50 0.26 -6.66
CA SER A 25 5.53 -0.76 -6.92
C SER A 25 5.08 -2.14 -6.44
N ARG A 26 4.50 -2.22 -5.24
CA ARG A 26 3.97 -3.47 -4.67
C ARG A 26 2.78 -4.01 -5.46
N MET A 27 1.85 -3.15 -5.87
CA MET A 27 0.72 -3.53 -6.72
C MET A 27 1.17 -4.05 -8.09
N MET A 28 2.18 -3.42 -8.71
CA MET A 28 2.76 -3.93 -9.96
C MET A 28 3.36 -5.34 -9.78
N MET A 29 4.00 -5.62 -8.65
CA MET A 29 4.52 -6.97 -8.37
C MET A 29 3.39 -7.97 -8.16
N ARG A 30 2.35 -7.58 -7.40
CA ARG A 30 1.23 -8.45 -6.99
C ARG A 30 0.20 -8.69 -8.09
N LEU A 31 0.04 -7.73 -9.00
CA LEU A 31 -0.90 -7.79 -10.13
C LEU A 31 -0.16 -7.66 -11.48
N PRO A 32 0.64 -8.67 -11.91
CA PRO A 32 1.41 -8.59 -13.14
C PRO A 32 0.58 -8.24 -14.38
N ARG A 33 -0.66 -8.71 -14.46
CA ARG A 33 -1.60 -8.45 -15.57
C ARG A 33 -2.02 -6.98 -15.66
N HIS A 34 -2.04 -6.27 -14.54
CA HIS A 34 -2.48 -4.87 -14.45
C HIS A 34 -1.30 -3.89 -14.41
N ARG A 35 -0.03 -4.35 -14.50
CA ARG A 35 1.17 -3.50 -14.38
C ARG A 35 1.12 -2.24 -15.21
N LYS A 36 0.72 -2.35 -16.48
CA LYS A 36 0.63 -1.18 -17.38
C LYS A 36 -0.46 -0.21 -16.94
N GLN A 37 -1.64 -0.71 -16.59
CA GLN A 37 -2.74 0.13 -16.08
C GLN A 37 -2.36 0.82 -14.76
N ILE A 38 -1.67 0.11 -13.87
CA ILE A 38 -1.15 0.65 -12.62
C ILE A 38 -0.03 1.66 -12.90
N SER A 39 0.80 1.47 -13.92
CA SER A 39 1.85 2.45 -14.28
C SER A 39 1.27 3.73 -14.85
N ASP A 40 0.24 3.62 -15.69
CA ASP A 40 -0.34 4.73 -16.43
C ASP A 40 -1.42 5.47 -15.61
N ALA A 41 -1.88 4.88 -14.50
CA ALA A 41 -2.87 5.42 -13.58
C ALA A 41 -2.38 6.69 -12.88
N ASN A 42 -2.93 7.85 -13.26
CA ASN A 42 -2.53 9.15 -12.72
C ASN A 42 -3.72 10.01 -12.24
N PHE A 43 -4.89 9.39 -12.00
CA PHE A 43 -6.04 10.12 -11.46
C PHE A 43 -6.05 10.06 -9.93
N LEU A 44 -6.61 11.08 -9.29
CA LEU A 44 -6.50 11.28 -7.84
C LEU A 44 -6.95 10.05 -7.04
N ALA A 45 -8.11 9.49 -7.35
CA ALA A 45 -8.68 8.38 -6.60
C ALA A 45 -7.82 7.10 -6.60
N ILE A 46 -7.13 6.78 -7.69
CA ILE A 46 -6.23 5.60 -7.71
C ILE A 46 -4.91 5.90 -7.00
N ASN A 47 -4.42 7.14 -7.07
CA ASN A 47 -3.21 7.54 -6.33
C ASN A 47 -3.46 7.45 -4.82
N ASP A 48 -4.61 7.94 -4.34
CA ASP A 48 -5.00 7.86 -2.93
C ASP A 48 -5.11 6.39 -2.45
N LEU A 49 -5.68 5.50 -3.27
CA LEU A 49 -5.75 4.07 -2.95
C LEU A 49 -4.37 3.40 -2.93
N LEU A 50 -3.49 3.76 -3.86
CA LEU A 50 -2.12 3.26 -3.90
C LEU A 50 -1.32 3.75 -2.69
N GLU A 51 -1.48 5.01 -2.29
CA GLU A 51 -0.87 5.58 -1.09
C GLU A 51 -1.35 4.86 0.18
N ALA A 52 -2.66 4.73 0.35
CA ALA A 52 -3.25 4.02 1.49
C ALA A 52 -2.76 2.56 1.56
N TYR A 53 -2.66 1.88 0.42
CA TYR A 53 -2.11 0.53 0.35
C TYR A 53 -0.63 0.51 0.73
N GLY A 54 0.16 1.45 0.22
CA GLY A 54 1.58 1.57 0.55
C GLY A 54 1.80 1.71 2.06
N LEU A 55 1.05 2.59 2.70
CA LEU A 55 1.09 2.79 4.15
C LEU A 55 0.70 1.52 4.91
N ALA A 56 -0.44 0.91 4.57
CA ALA A 56 -0.92 -0.31 5.22
C ALA A 56 0.07 -1.47 5.06
N ALA A 57 0.67 -1.63 3.88
CA ALA A 57 1.64 -2.67 3.60
C ALA A 57 2.94 -2.48 4.39
N VAL A 58 3.41 -1.23 4.54
CA VAL A 58 4.58 -0.92 5.37
C VAL A 58 4.30 -1.22 6.83
N LYS A 59 3.18 -0.74 7.39
CA LYS A 59 2.80 -1.03 8.79
C LYS A 59 2.63 -2.51 9.06
N ARG A 60 2.03 -3.26 8.13
CA ARG A 60 1.92 -4.72 8.22
C ARG A 60 3.30 -5.39 8.25
N ASP A 61 4.22 -4.95 7.40
CA ASP A 61 5.57 -5.52 7.36
C ASP A 61 6.35 -5.16 8.64
N GLU A 62 6.21 -3.94 9.16
CA GLU A 62 6.76 -3.54 10.47
C GLU A 62 6.23 -4.41 11.62
N LEU A 63 4.92 -4.69 11.65
CA LEU A 63 4.33 -5.58 12.65
C LEU A 63 4.89 -7.00 12.53
N ARG A 64 5.10 -7.51 11.31
CA ARG A 64 5.69 -8.83 11.07
C ARG A 64 7.14 -8.94 11.56
N GLU A 65 7.88 -7.83 11.58
CA GLU A 65 9.24 -7.78 12.10
C GLU A 65 9.31 -7.74 13.63
N GLN A 66 8.20 -7.48 14.33
CA GLN A 66 8.17 -7.46 15.79
C GLN A 66 8.34 -8.88 16.36
N LEU A 67 9.04 -8.99 17.50
CA LEU A 67 9.27 -10.28 18.17
C LEU A 67 7.97 -10.91 18.70
N MET A 68 7.01 -10.07 19.09
CA MET A 68 5.70 -10.48 19.62
C MET A 68 4.62 -9.49 19.14
N PRO A 69 4.19 -9.56 17.87
CA PRO A 69 3.13 -8.69 17.37
C PRO A 69 1.79 -9.03 18.02
N ASP A 70 0.95 -8.04 18.29
CA ASP A 70 -0.45 -8.28 18.69
C ASP A 70 -1.17 -8.96 17.51
N PRO A 71 -1.69 -10.20 17.67
CA PRO A 71 -2.37 -10.92 16.61
C PRO A 71 -3.56 -10.16 16.01
N ARG A 72 -4.23 -9.32 16.81
CA ARG A 72 -5.36 -8.51 16.33
C ARG A 72 -4.91 -7.40 15.39
N ASN A 73 -3.83 -6.70 15.74
CA ASN A 73 -3.26 -5.68 14.87
C ASN A 73 -2.79 -6.31 13.55
N MET A 74 -2.17 -7.50 13.62
CA MET A 74 -1.78 -8.25 12.43
C MET A 74 -2.96 -8.55 11.52
N GLU A 75 -4.05 -9.12 12.07
CA GLU A 75 -5.27 -9.43 11.33
C GLU A 75 -5.90 -8.17 10.72
N GLU A 76 -5.98 -7.06 11.48
CA GLU A 76 -6.52 -5.80 11.00
C GLU A 76 -5.75 -5.23 9.79
N TYR A 77 -4.41 -5.25 9.83
CA TYR A 77 -3.59 -4.77 8.72
C TYR A 77 -3.59 -5.73 7.52
N GLU A 78 -3.75 -7.04 7.75
CA GLU A 78 -3.93 -8.01 6.67
C GLU A 78 -5.27 -7.80 5.96
N ASP A 79 -6.36 -7.65 6.71
CA ASP A 79 -7.68 -7.35 6.18
C ASP A 79 -7.72 -6.00 5.44
N LEU A 80 -7.06 -4.98 5.99
CA LEU A 80 -6.98 -3.67 5.37
C LEU A 80 -6.22 -3.76 4.03
N CYS A 81 -5.08 -4.44 3.99
CA CYS A 81 -4.34 -4.67 2.76
C CYS A 81 -5.21 -5.38 1.72
N GLN A 82 -5.96 -6.41 2.11
CA GLN A 82 -6.83 -7.15 1.19
C GLN A 82 -7.98 -6.30 0.65
N LYS A 83 -8.62 -5.49 1.49
CA LYS A 83 -9.70 -4.57 1.07
C LYS A 83 -9.19 -3.54 0.06
N LEU A 84 -8.03 -2.95 0.32
CA LEU A 84 -7.42 -1.98 -0.59
C LEU A 84 -7.01 -2.62 -1.93
N GLU A 85 -6.46 -3.84 -1.89
CA GLU A 85 -6.18 -4.63 -3.10
C GLU A 85 -7.43 -4.83 -3.95
N ASP A 86 -8.53 -5.24 -3.33
CA ASP A 86 -9.80 -5.46 -4.02
C ASP A 86 -10.37 -4.17 -4.62
N ASP A 87 -10.29 -3.06 -3.90
CA ASP A 87 -10.80 -1.77 -4.38
C ASP A 87 -9.95 -1.20 -5.53
N ILE A 88 -8.62 -1.38 -5.48
CA ILE A 88 -7.72 -1.07 -6.60
C ILE A 88 -8.10 -1.91 -7.82
N ILE A 89 -8.31 -3.22 -7.66
CA ILE A 89 -8.70 -4.10 -8.77
C ILE A 89 -10.05 -3.68 -9.37
N LYS A 90 -11.06 -3.39 -8.54
CA LYS A 90 -12.37 -2.90 -9.00
C LYS A 90 -12.23 -1.59 -9.77
N MET A 91 -11.41 -0.67 -9.26
CA MET A 91 -11.17 0.61 -9.90
C MET A 91 -10.48 0.43 -11.26
N LEU A 92 -9.42 -0.37 -11.34
CA LEU A 92 -8.74 -0.68 -12.61
C LEU A 92 -9.68 -1.36 -13.63
N ALA A 93 -10.56 -2.24 -13.16
CA ALA A 93 -11.58 -2.87 -14.01
C ALA A 93 -12.62 -1.87 -14.53
N SER A 94 -13.00 -0.88 -13.73
CA SER A 94 -13.95 0.18 -14.13
C SER A 94 -13.36 1.18 -15.14
N VAL A 95 -12.03 1.35 -15.15
CA VAL A 95 -11.30 2.25 -16.06
C VAL A 95 -10.89 1.55 -17.37
N SER A 96 -11.03 0.22 -17.44
CA SER A 96 -10.88 -0.58 -18.67
C SER A 96 -11.94 -0.17 -19.72
N PRO A 97 -11.60 -0.04 -21.02
CA PRO A 97 -12.31 0.84 -21.94
C PRO A 97 -13.71 0.33 -22.29
N ARG A 98 -14.73 0.93 -21.67
CA ARG A 98 -16.05 1.09 -22.28
C ARG A 98 -16.30 2.52 -22.79
N MET A 99 -15.28 3.38 -22.82
CA MET A 99 -15.33 4.74 -23.36
C MET A 99 -13.98 4.98 -24.07
N VAL A 100 -13.86 5.12 -25.38
CA VAL A 100 -14.62 5.95 -26.34
C VAL A 100 -14.91 5.13 -27.61
N ARG A 101 -16.16 5.15 -28.09
CA ARG A 101 -16.51 4.89 -29.50
C ARG A 101 -16.55 6.21 -30.24
#